data_AF-A0A135RWN0-F1
#
_entry.id   AF-A0A135RWN0-F1
#
_cell.length_a   1.000
_cell.length_b   1.000
_cell.length_c   1.000
_cell.angle_alpha   90.00
_cell.angle_beta   90.00
_cell.angle_gamma   90.00
#
_symmetry.space_group_name_H-M   'P 1'
#
loop_
_entity.id
_entity.type
_entity.pdbx_description
1 polymer ?
#
loop_
_entity_poly.entity_id
_entity_poly.type
_entity_poly.pdbx_seq_one_letter_code
_entity_poly.pdbx_strand_id
1 'polypeptide(L)'
;MHSILKLNDKDTIVKLWFLGWDFGRVYGPAMVVGTAAVFGFLAWNDEQTLLPIHGQDSRLTTLVGLDGIASPAFPFNLAAGLLMGAVGPYTHFRVFSVNEKLLEEHRIVIKAEKTGERAEGASLEAVRGWAADWKRLDIHRQLLAYLAAGAGLMAVLRS
;
A
#
# COMPACT_ATOMS: atom_id res chain seq x y z
N MET A 1 13.39 1.99 16.85
CA MET A 1 13.56 2.71 15.58
C MET A 1 14.10 4.11 15.91
N HIS A 2 15.42 4.33 15.82
CA HIS A 2 16.00 5.66 16.02
C HIS A 2 15.43 6.59 14.94
N SER A 3 14.82 7.71 15.36
CA SER A 3 14.16 8.62 14.43
C SER A 3 15.19 9.18 13.45
N ILE A 4 15.08 8.83 12.17
CA ILE A 4 15.93 9.32 11.07
C ILE A 4 16.02 10.86 11.09
N LEU A 5 14.99 11.52 11.63
CA LEU A 5 14.89 12.98 11.80
C LEU A 5 15.87 13.57 12.82
N LYS A 6 16.42 12.75 13.74
CA LYS A 6 17.41 13.18 14.75
C LYS A 6 18.86 13.01 14.28
N LEU A 7 19.09 12.42 13.11
CA LEU A 7 20.43 12.21 12.59
C LEU A 7 21.01 13.52 12.07
N ASN A 8 22.25 13.82 12.48
CA ASN A 8 22.97 15.03 12.06
C ASN A 8 23.82 14.84 10.80
N ASP A 9 23.73 13.67 10.19
CA ASP A 9 24.49 13.28 9.02
C ASP A 9 23.59 12.99 7.83
N LYS A 10 23.88 13.65 6.71
CA LYS A 10 23.09 13.56 5.47
C LYS A 10 23.19 12.16 4.88
N ASP A 11 24.38 11.59 4.88
CA ASP A 11 24.70 10.34 4.19
C ASP A 11 23.99 9.17 4.89
N THR A 12 23.99 9.16 6.22
CA THR A 12 23.24 8.19 7.02
C THR A 12 21.73 8.26 6.77
N ILE A 13 21.14 9.46 6.67
CA ILE A 13 19.70 9.63 6.39
C ILE A 13 19.35 9.00 5.05
N VAL A 14 20.13 9.31 4.02
CA VAL A 14 19.88 8.83 2.65
C VAL A 14 20.07 7.32 2.55
N LYS A 15 21.10 6.76 3.20
CA LYS A 15 21.32 5.30 3.25
C LYS A 15 20.20 4.56 3.97
N LEU A 16 19.74 5.06 5.11
CA LEU A 16 18.63 4.44 5.86
C LEU A 16 17.31 4.52 5.08
N TRP A 17 17.05 5.65 4.43
CA TRP A 17 15.91 5.76 3.52
C TRP A 17 16.02 4.74 2.37
N PHE A 18 17.18 4.63 1.73
CA PHE A 18 17.39 3.76 0.58
C PHE A 18 17.11 2.29 0.92
N LEU A 19 17.54 1.81 2.09
CA LEU A 19 17.24 0.46 2.57
C LEU A 19 15.72 0.21 2.68
N GLY A 20 14.98 1.15 3.27
CA GLY A 20 13.52 1.03 3.39
C GLY A 20 12.80 1.13 2.05
N TRP A 21 13.25 2.04 1.19
CA TRP A 21 12.72 2.21 -0.15
C TRP A 21 12.97 1.00 -1.04
N ASP A 22 14.18 0.43 -1.02
CA ASP A 22 14.57 -0.68 -1.89
C ASP A 22 13.76 -1.95 -1.58
N PHE A 23 13.58 -2.26 -0.29
CA PHE A 23 12.67 -3.33 0.13
C PHE A 23 11.24 -3.09 -0.40
N GLY A 24 10.70 -1.89 -0.19
CA GLY A 24 9.36 -1.54 -0.65
C GLY A 24 9.19 -1.59 -2.17
N ARG A 25 10.25 -1.30 -2.93
CA ARG A 25 10.28 -1.36 -4.39
C ARG A 25 10.31 -2.80 -4.90
N VAL A 26 11.10 -3.66 -4.28
CA VAL A 26 11.29 -5.07 -4.71
C VAL A 26 10.06 -5.91 -4.36
N TYR A 27 9.56 -5.82 -3.13
CA TYR A 27 8.51 -6.71 -2.64
C TYR A 27 7.11 -6.09 -2.69
N GLY A 28 7.00 -4.77 -2.61
CA GLY A 28 5.73 -4.06 -2.49
C GLY A 28 4.74 -4.34 -3.63
N PRO A 29 5.13 -4.24 -4.92
CA PRO A 29 4.21 -4.48 -6.03
C PRO A 29 3.61 -5.89 -6.02
N ALA A 30 4.44 -6.92 -5.78
CA ALA A 30 3.97 -8.30 -5.75
C ALA A 30 2.98 -8.54 -4.59
N MET A 31 3.29 -8.01 -3.40
CA MET A 31 2.39 -8.11 -2.24
C MET A 31 1.06 -7.40 -2.49
N VAL A 32 1.08 -6.17 -3.02
CA VAL A 32 -0.15 -5.39 -3.26
C VAL A 32 -1.04 -6.06 -4.31
N VAL A 33 -0.46 -6.46 -5.45
CA VAL A 33 -1.22 -7.09 -6.54
C VAL A 33 -1.76 -8.44 -6.10
N GLY A 34 -0.94 -9.26 -5.44
CA GLY A 34 -1.35 -10.57 -4.95
C GLY A 34 -2.50 -10.48 -3.95
N THR A 35 -2.39 -9.61 -2.95
CA THR A 35 -3.45 -9.43 -1.94
C THR A 35 -4.72 -8.84 -2.56
N ALA A 36 -4.61 -7.84 -3.45
CA ALA A 36 -5.78 -7.29 -4.14
C ALA A 36 -6.49 -8.35 -5.00
N ALA A 37 -5.74 -9.19 -5.71
CA ALA A 37 -6.30 -10.26 -6.53
C ALA A 37 -7.02 -11.32 -5.68
N VAL A 38 -6.45 -11.73 -4.55
CA VAL A 38 -7.09 -12.68 -3.62
C VAL A 38 -8.42 -12.13 -3.11
N PHE A 39 -8.44 -10.91 -2.59
CA PHE A 39 -9.68 -10.33 -2.07
C PHE A 39 -10.71 -10.03 -3.17
N GLY A 40 -10.26 -9.63 -4.37
CA GLY A 40 -11.14 -9.49 -5.52
C GLY A 40 -11.79 -10.82 -5.92
N PHE A 41 -11.03 -11.91 -5.92
CA PHE A 41 -11.56 -13.25 -6.18
C PHE A 41 -12.54 -13.72 -5.09
N LEU A 42 -12.24 -13.47 -3.82
CA LEU A 42 -13.15 -13.80 -2.72
C LEU A 42 -14.47 -13.01 -2.81
N ALA A 43 -14.40 -11.71 -3.11
CA ALA A 43 -15.60 -10.89 -3.34
C ALA A 43 -16.42 -11.41 -4.53
N TRP A 44 -15.76 -11.82 -5.62
CA TRP A 44 -16.45 -12.40 -6.77
C TRP A 44 -17.16 -13.72 -6.45
N ASN A 45 -16.54 -14.61 -5.66
CA ASN A 45 -17.19 -15.84 -5.22
C ASN A 45 -18.38 -15.58 -4.28
N ASP A 46 -18.22 -14.62 -3.37
CA ASP A 46 -19.32 -14.15 -2.53
C ASP A 46 -20.50 -13.64 -3.39
N GLU A 47 -20.23 -12.92 -4.48
CA GLU A 47 -21.25 -12.43 -5.42
C GLU A 47 -21.93 -13.57 -6.19
N GLN A 48 -21.19 -14.57 -6.68
CA GLN A 48 -21.80 -15.71 -7.38
C GLN A 48 -22.73 -16.55 -6.49
N THR A 49 -22.44 -16.60 -5.19
CA THR A 49 -23.30 -17.27 -4.19
C THR A 49 -24.64 -16.53 -4.00
N LEU A 50 -24.74 -15.27 -4.44
CA LEU A 50 -25.95 -14.44 -4.36
C LEU A 50 -26.87 -14.57 -5.57
N LEU A 51 -26.41 -15.17 -6.67
CA LEU A 51 -27.24 -15.36 -7.85
C LEU A 51 -28.12 -16.61 -7.67
N PRO A 52 -29.45 -16.51 -7.84
CA PRO A 52 -30.33 -17.67 -7.68
C PRO A 52 -29.99 -18.73 -8.72
N ILE A 53 -29.89 -19.98 -8.27
CA ILE A 53 -29.74 -21.15 -9.14
C ILE A 53 -30.89 -21.12 -10.15
N HIS A 54 -30.55 -21.10 -11.44
CA HIS A 54 -31.49 -21.05 -12.54
C HIS A 54 -32.34 -22.33 -12.55
N GLY A 55 -33.45 -22.36 -11.80
CA GLY A 55 -34.30 -23.55 -11.71
C GLY A 55 -35.34 -23.63 -10.58
N GLN A 56 -35.72 -22.55 -9.87
CA GLN A 56 -36.82 -22.63 -8.89
C GLN A 56 -37.79 -21.44 -8.98
N ASP A 57 -39.07 -21.79 -8.90
CA ASP A 57 -40.27 -21.00 -9.23
C ASP A 57 -40.27 -19.52 -8.83
N SER A 58 -40.50 -18.70 -9.85
CA SER A 58 -40.53 -17.22 -9.86
C SER A 58 -41.75 -16.59 -9.17
N ARG A 59 -42.44 -17.31 -8.26
CA ARG A 59 -43.62 -16.80 -7.53
C ARG A 59 -43.44 -16.64 -6.02
N LEU A 60 -42.39 -17.21 -5.44
CA LEU A 60 -42.06 -17.05 -4.01
C LEU A 60 -40.95 -16.03 -3.75
N THR A 61 -40.18 -15.67 -4.78
CA THR A 61 -38.99 -14.81 -4.67
C THR A 61 -39.34 -13.34 -4.35
N THR A 62 -40.54 -12.87 -4.70
CA THR A 62 -40.94 -11.47 -4.49
C THR A 62 -41.44 -11.17 -3.08
N LEU A 63 -41.83 -12.19 -2.30
CA LEU A 63 -42.30 -12.03 -0.91
C LEU A 63 -41.21 -12.31 0.14
N VAL A 64 -40.08 -12.88 -0.28
CA VAL A 64 -38.89 -13.14 0.55
C VAL A 64 -37.72 -12.20 0.17
N GLY A 65 -37.89 -11.40 -0.89
CA GLY A 65 -36.83 -10.68 -1.59
C GLY A 65 -36.28 -9.41 -0.92
N LEU A 66 -36.55 -9.16 0.36
CA LEU A 66 -35.85 -8.11 1.13
C LEU A 66 -34.79 -8.68 2.08
N ASP A 67 -34.75 -9.99 2.30
CA ASP A 67 -33.80 -10.66 3.21
C ASP A 67 -32.96 -11.75 2.48
N GLY A 68 -32.75 -11.59 1.18
CA GLY A 68 -31.85 -12.43 0.39
C GLY A 68 -30.40 -12.14 0.77
N ILE A 69 -29.92 -12.83 1.81
CA ILE A 69 -28.64 -12.68 2.51
C ILE A 69 -27.49 -12.38 1.53
N ALA A 70 -27.18 -11.09 1.33
CA ALA A 70 -25.87 -10.66 0.84
C ALA A 70 -24.82 -11.30 1.76
N SER A 71 -23.82 -12.01 1.21
CA SER A 71 -22.74 -12.59 2.01
C SER A 71 -22.22 -11.49 2.94
N PRO A 72 -22.31 -11.65 4.27
CA PRO A 72 -21.89 -10.59 5.19
C PRO A 72 -20.41 -10.25 5.04
N ALA A 73 -19.62 -11.12 4.40
CA ALA A 73 -18.22 -10.95 4.06
C ALA A 73 -17.97 -10.14 2.76
N PHE A 74 -18.91 -10.13 1.81
CA PHE A 74 -18.78 -9.46 0.51
C PHE A 74 -18.29 -8.00 0.61
N PRO A 75 -18.94 -7.09 1.37
CA PRO A 75 -18.53 -5.68 1.40
C PRO A 75 -17.11 -5.52 1.98
N PHE A 76 -16.70 -6.42 2.86
CA PHE A 76 -15.37 -6.40 3.47
C PHE A 76 -14.29 -6.93 2.53
N ASN A 77 -14.57 -8.00 1.78
CA ASN A 77 -13.67 -8.50 0.73
C ASN A 77 -13.49 -7.47 -0.39
N LEU A 78 -14.59 -6.83 -0.85
CA LEU A 78 -14.53 -5.76 -1.83
C LEU A 78 -13.71 -4.56 -1.32
N ALA A 79 -13.96 -4.11 -0.09
CA ALA A 79 -13.22 -3.01 0.52
C ALA A 79 -11.72 -3.33 0.65
N ALA A 80 -11.36 -4.55 1.08
CA ALA A 80 -9.97 -4.99 1.18
C ALA A 80 -9.26 -4.97 -0.18
N GLY A 81 -9.92 -5.48 -1.23
CA GLY A 81 -9.41 -5.45 -2.61
C GLY A 81 -9.18 -4.03 -3.12
N LEU A 82 -10.15 -3.14 -2.96
CA LEU A 82 -10.06 -1.74 -3.39
C LEU A 82 -8.97 -0.96 -2.62
N LEU A 83 -8.89 -1.13 -1.30
CA LEU A 83 -7.89 -0.47 -0.46
C LEU A 83 -6.47 -0.91 -0.82
N MET A 84 -6.25 -2.21 -1.05
CA MET A 84 -4.95 -2.70 -1.53
C MET A 84 -4.66 -2.18 -2.94
N GLY A 85 -5.63 -2.24 -3.86
CA GLY A 85 -5.50 -1.72 -5.22
C GLY A 85 -5.09 -0.24 -5.24
N ALA A 86 -5.62 0.58 -4.32
CA ALA A 86 -5.32 2.01 -4.21
C ALA A 86 -3.88 2.32 -3.76
N VAL A 87 -3.16 1.38 -3.13
CA VAL A 87 -1.77 1.58 -2.70
C VAL A 87 -0.85 1.86 -3.89
N GLY A 88 -1.08 1.21 -5.03
CA GLY A 88 -0.30 1.39 -6.26
C GLY A 88 -0.39 2.83 -6.80
N PRO A 89 -1.58 3.32 -7.19
CA PRO A 89 -1.79 4.69 -7.62
C PRO A 89 -1.32 5.73 -6.60
N TYR A 90 -1.61 5.52 -5.31
CA TYR A 90 -1.13 6.43 -4.25
C TYR A 90 0.40 6.53 -4.24
N THR A 91 1.08 5.39 -4.38
CA THR A 91 2.55 5.35 -4.43
C THR A 91 3.08 6.10 -5.65
N HIS A 92 2.50 5.88 -6.83
CA HIS A 92 2.93 6.51 -8.07
C HIS A 92 2.77 8.04 -8.02
N PHE A 93 1.60 8.54 -7.63
CA PHE A 93 1.32 9.98 -7.69
C PHE A 93 1.91 10.80 -6.54
N ARG A 94 2.18 10.19 -5.38
CA ARG A 94 2.61 10.94 -4.18
C ARG A 94 4.04 10.64 -3.77
N VAL A 95 4.46 9.38 -3.82
CA VAL A 95 5.73 8.93 -3.22
C VAL A 95 6.89 9.02 -4.22
N PHE A 96 6.63 8.79 -5.51
CA PHE A 96 7.70 8.75 -6.52
C PHE A 96 8.47 10.06 -6.64
N SER A 97 7.78 11.20 -6.60
CA SER A 97 8.43 12.51 -6.70
C SER A 97 9.41 12.79 -5.55
N VAL A 98 9.12 12.30 -4.34
CA VAL A 98 10.03 12.40 -3.19
C VAL A 98 11.17 11.38 -3.31
N ASN A 99 10.85 10.17 -3.78
CA ASN A 99 11.86 9.13 -3.99
C ASN A 99 12.91 9.54 -5.02
N GLU A 100 12.53 10.21 -6.12
CA GLU A 100 13.47 10.65 -7.14
C GLU A 100 14.52 11.62 -6.58
N LYS A 101 14.10 12.57 -5.74
CA LYS A 101 15.00 13.52 -5.07
C LYS A 101 16.00 12.81 -4.15
N LEU A 102 15.51 11.88 -3.33
CA LEU A 102 16.34 11.12 -2.40
C LEU A 102 17.24 10.10 -3.11
N LEU A 103 16.80 9.55 -4.24
CA LEU A 103 17.57 8.62 -5.05
C LEU A 103 18.75 9.34 -5.71
N GLU A 104 18.53 10.56 -6.19
CA GLU A 104 19.60 11.35 -6.78
C GLU A 104 20.66 11.72 -5.74
N GLU A 105 20.25 12.16 -4.55
CA GLU A 105 21.19 12.36 -3.44
C GLU A 105 21.93 11.09 -3.05
N HIS A 106 21.25 9.93 -3.05
CA HIS A 106 21.90 8.66 -2.79
C HIS A 106 23.00 8.36 -3.82
N ARG A 107 22.76 8.64 -5.10
CA ARG A 107 23.78 8.46 -6.15
C ARG A 107 24.98 9.38 -5.95
N ILE A 108 24.75 10.64 -5.57
CA ILE A 108 25.80 11.61 -5.29
C ILE A 108 26.67 11.12 -4.12
N VAL A 109 26.04 10.71 -3.02
CA VAL A 109 26.72 10.19 -1.82
C VAL A 109 27.56 8.95 -2.17
N ILE A 110 26.98 7.97 -2.88
CA ILE A 110 27.71 6.75 -3.27
C ILE A 110 28.85 7.05 -4.25
N LYS A 111 28.69 8.01 -5.16
CA LYS A 111 29.75 8.43 -6.08
C LYS A 111 30.91 9.09 -5.32
N ALA A 112 30.61 10.00 -4.41
CA ALA A 112 31.59 10.66 -3.55
C ALA A 112 32.40 9.64 -2.73
N GLU A 113 31.73 8.66 -2.11
CA GLU A 113 32.40 7.58 -1.38
C GLU A 113 33.36 6.75 -2.24
N LYS A 114 33.02 6.51 -3.51
CA LYS A 114 33.85 5.74 -4.44
C LYS A 114 35.04 6.54 -4.99
N THR A 115 34.88 7.85 -5.15
CA THR A 115 35.87 8.73 -5.80
C THR A 115 36.76 9.45 -4.80
N GLY A 116 36.38 9.47 -3.51
CA GLY A 116 37.04 10.29 -2.48
C GLY A 116 36.74 11.78 -2.62
N GLU A 117 35.89 12.17 -3.57
CA GLU A 117 35.43 13.54 -3.76
C GLU A 117 34.41 13.92 -2.69
N ARG A 118 34.26 15.23 -2.43
CA ARG A 118 33.21 15.71 -1.53
C ARG A 118 31.85 15.62 -2.22
N ALA A 119 30.85 15.10 -1.52
CA ALA A 119 29.47 15.07 -2.01
C ALA A 119 28.88 16.49 -2.10
N GLU A 120 28.92 17.10 -3.29
CA GLU A 120 28.21 18.35 -3.59
C GLU A 120 26.79 18.04 -4.07
N GLY A 121 25.87 17.92 -3.10
CA GLY A 121 24.44 17.73 -3.36
C GLY A 121 23.60 18.70 -2.53
N ALA A 122 22.32 18.37 -2.36
CA ALA A 122 21.39 19.15 -1.55
C ALA A 122 21.87 19.32 -0.10
N SER A 123 21.37 20.39 0.53
CA SER A 123 21.66 20.67 1.94
C SER A 123 21.07 19.60 2.86
N LEU A 124 21.66 19.44 4.06
CA LEU A 124 21.15 18.53 5.08
C LEU A 124 19.68 18.81 5.43
N GLU A 125 19.29 20.08 5.49
CA GLU A 125 17.90 20.48 5.77
C GLU A 125 16.93 20.04 4.68
N ALA A 126 17.32 20.18 3.41
CA ALA A 126 16.50 19.72 2.28
C ALA A 126 16.31 18.20 2.32
N VAL A 127 17.40 17.44 2.54
CA VAL A 127 17.34 15.98 2.65
C VAL A 127 16.50 15.52 3.84
N ARG A 128 16.61 16.20 4.98
CA ARG A 128 15.74 15.94 6.15
C ARG A 128 14.27 16.19 5.82
N GLY A 129 13.96 17.30 5.13
CA GLY A 129 12.61 17.61 4.69
C GLY A 129 12.03 16.52 3.80
N TRP A 130 12.77 16.08 2.79
CA TRP A 130 12.34 15.01 1.89
C TRP A 130 12.20 13.66 2.61
N ALA A 131 13.10 13.31 3.51
CA ALA A 131 13.00 12.09 4.30
C ALA A 131 11.78 12.12 5.25
N ALA A 132 11.46 13.29 5.82
CA ALA A 132 10.26 13.49 6.63
C ALA A 132 8.99 13.34 5.79
N ASP A 133 8.94 13.98 4.62
CA ASP A 133 7.82 13.87 3.68
C ASP A 133 7.63 12.44 3.21
N TRP A 134 8.72 11.75 2.84
CA TRP A 134 8.69 10.34 2.50
C TRP A 134 8.09 9.51 3.63
N LYS A 135 8.55 9.72 4.87
CA LYS A 135 8.06 8.96 6.02
C LYS A 135 6.58 9.20 6.28
N ARG A 136 6.12 10.44 6.13
CA ARG A 136 4.70 10.80 6.24
C ARG A 136 3.87 10.09 5.16
N LEU A 137 4.33 10.10 3.92
CA LEU A 137 3.63 9.43 2.82
C LEU A 137 3.64 7.90 2.97
N ASP A 138 4.72 7.34 3.49
CA ASP A 138 4.83 5.91 3.83
C ASP A 138 3.83 5.52 4.93
N ILE A 139 3.64 6.36 5.96
CA ILE A 139 2.60 6.15 6.98
C ILE A 139 1.21 6.07 6.35
N HIS A 140 0.89 6.94 5.38
CA HIS A 140 -0.40 6.88 4.71
C HIS A 140 -0.59 5.59 3.90
N ARG A 141 0.47 5.09 3.23
CA ARG A 141 0.43 3.77 2.56
C ARG A 141 0.20 2.64 3.56
N GLN A 142 0.90 2.66 4.68
CA GLN A 142 0.73 1.66 5.73
C GLN A 142 -0.68 1.71 6.30
N LEU A 143 -1.27 2.89 6.47
CA LEU A 143 -2.65 3.04 6.91
C LEU A 143 -3.63 2.38 5.93
N LEU A 144 -3.47 2.59 4.61
CA LEU A 144 -4.29 1.91 3.60
C LEU A 144 -4.16 0.38 3.70
N ALA A 145 -2.94 -0.13 3.85
CA ALA A 145 -2.70 -1.56 4.01
C ALA A 145 -3.30 -2.13 5.31
N TYR A 146 -3.22 -1.39 6.42
CA TYR A 146 -3.81 -1.81 7.70
C TYR A 146 -5.34 -1.78 7.65
N LEU A 147 -5.95 -0.78 7.01
CA LEU A 147 -7.39 -0.75 6.79
C LEU A 147 -7.83 -1.92 5.90
N ALA A 148 -7.07 -2.24 4.86
CA ALA A 148 -7.35 -3.39 4.01
C ALA A 148 -7.25 -4.72 4.77
N ALA A 149 -6.20 -4.88 5.59
CA ALA A 149 -6.04 -6.06 6.43
C ALA A 149 -7.17 -6.18 7.46
N GLY A 150 -7.58 -5.07 8.07
CA GLY A 150 -8.72 -5.02 8.98
C GLY A 150 -10.03 -5.40 8.29
N ALA A 151 -10.27 -4.92 7.07
CA ALA A 151 -11.41 -5.32 6.26
C ALA A 151 -11.36 -6.82 5.94
N GLY A 152 -10.22 -7.34 5.48
CA GLY A 152 -10.06 -8.77 5.22
C GLY A 152 -10.29 -9.65 6.46
N LEU A 153 -9.82 -9.21 7.63
CA LEU A 153 -10.11 -9.90 8.89
C LEU A 153 -11.60 -9.90 9.23
N MET A 154 -12.27 -8.76 9.04
CA MET A 154 -13.72 -8.66 9.24
C MET A 154 -14.50 -9.55 8.26
N ALA A 155 -14.03 -9.69 7.02
CA ALA A 155 -14.61 -10.63 6.06
C ALA A 155 -14.55 -12.06 6.62
N VAL A 156 -13.38 -12.51 7.07
CA VAL A 156 -13.21 -13.85 7.68
C VAL A 156 -14.11 -14.06 8.90
N LEU A 157 -14.27 -13.05 9.76
CA LEU A 157 -15.13 -13.13 10.95
C LEU A 157 -16.64 -13.12 10.62
N ARG A 158 -17.00 -12.81 9.38
CA ARG A 158 -18.37 -12.66 8.88
C ARG A 158 -18.73 -13.68 7.80
N SER A 159 -17.77 -14.51 7.38
CA SER A 159 -17.94 -15.64 6.46
C SER A 159 -18.58 -16.85 7.14
#